data_AF-A0A165CU14-F1
#
_entry.id   AF-A0A165CU14-F1
#
_cell.length_a   1.000
_cell.length_b   1.000
_cell.length_c   1.000
_cell.angle_alpha   90.00
_cell.angle_beta   90.00
_cell.angle_gamma   90.00
#
_symmetry.space_group_name_H-M   'P 1'
#
loop_
_entity.id
_entity.type
_entity.pdbx_description
1 polymer ?
#
loop_
_entity_poly.entity_id
_entity_poly.type
_entity_poly.pdbx_seq_one_letter_code
_entity_poly.pdbx_strand_id
1 'polypeptide(L)'
;MALEDVVSSAAGLTEDYTRLLSAVKTNRDVATALIGQLSRFASALSAASGDSTDDSAMGHARKEFMDYLARVLTQRRDAEVLAGLSERLQTASAIFKTRAKMQISDNAAIILNLYQKLEAAPAASETVPVGVEPRMVTVAEDLPPRPQLFFGRQEELEVVVGALTTGTAPARLAILGGPGMGKTTLAVAAIHDPVVSARFSTRRYFVPCDLAEGRSSSCLHLVASAFGVVDNDASTIKKNLDAILNVAHSPSFLVLDNFESAWEPLGQRAEAESLLQFLSNMSHLSLLVTMRGAERPHGVLWTKPHLPAMGPLNMAAAIQTFVAISDIDENDSDLPTLMGYLGNVPLAVTLGGNLAQCEPIGSLLARWQEARTAIIARGGQDHRLASLDVSIALSLRSSRVKDAPGAQALLSLLALLPSGVMDTDIDLWELAHSKQALSALLRSSLATRTPDGRIQVLAPIREYILANFAPLGQ
;
A
#
# COMPACT_ATOMS: atom_id res chain seq x y z
N MET A 1 -17.90 -28.44 -17.95
CA MET A 1 -16.94 -28.66 -19.07
C MET A 1 -16.40 -27.35 -19.65
N ALA A 2 -17.20 -26.48 -20.28
CA ALA A 2 -16.64 -25.27 -20.93
C ALA A 2 -15.94 -24.25 -19.99
N LEU A 3 -16.35 -24.13 -18.72
CA LEU A 3 -15.76 -23.15 -17.79
C LEU A 3 -14.43 -23.63 -17.19
N GLU A 4 -14.30 -24.92 -16.87
CA GLU A 4 -13.07 -25.51 -16.33
C GLU A 4 -11.95 -25.55 -17.38
N ASP A 5 -12.29 -25.82 -18.65
CA ASP A 5 -11.33 -25.74 -19.75
C ASP A 5 -10.85 -24.31 -19.99
N VAL A 6 -11.73 -23.30 -19.83
CA VAL A 6 -11.37 -21.89 -19.94
C VAL A 6 -10.51 -21.42 -18.76
N VAL A 7 -10.78 -21.88 -17.54
CA VAL A 7 -10.00 -21.55 -16.34
C VAL A 7 -8.65 -22.26 -16.33
N SER A 8 -8.58 -23.53 -16.73
CA SER A 8 -7.34 -24.30 -16.89
C SER A 8 -6.45 -23.72 -17.99
N SER A 9 -7.05 -23.36 -19.14
CA SER A 9 -6.36 -22.68 -20.24
C SER A 9 -5.86 -21.29 -19.81
N ALA A 10 -6.66 -20.51 -19.07
CA ALA A 10 -6.24 -19.21 -18.53
C ALA A 10 -5.11 -19.32 -17.49
N ALA A 11 -5.12 -20.35 -16.63
CA ALA A 11 -4.08 -20.59 -15.65
C ALA A 11 -2.74 -20.97 -16.31
N GLY A 12 -2.76 -21.90 -17.26
CA GLY A 12 -1.56 -22.28 -18.05
C GLY A 12 -1.00 -21.12 -18.86
N LEU A 13 -1.88 -20.29 -19.45
CA LEU A 13 -1.48 -19.08 -20.16
C LEU A 13 -0.85 -18.03 -19.24
N THR A 14 -1.22 -17.94 -17.96
CA THR A 14 -0.66 -16.94 -17.04
C THR A 14 0.79 -17.28 -16.67
N GLU A 15 1.11 -18.56 -16.56
CA GLU A 15 2.44 -19.06 -16.23
C GLU A 15 3.41 -18.95 -17.42
N ASP A 16 2.94 -19.31 -18.62
CA ASP A 16 3.67 -19.12 -19.88
C ASP A 16 3.88 -17.63 -20.22
N TYR A 17 2.90 -16.77 -19.90
CA TYR A 17 2.98 -15.32 -20.09
C TYR A 17 4.06 -14.67 -19.21
N THR A 18 4.21 -15.15 -17.98
CA THR A 18 5.22 -14.64 -17.04
C THR A 18 6.64 -15.07 -17.46
N ARG A 19 6.79 -16.31 -17.95
CA ARG A 19 8.04 -16.78 -18.56
C ARG A 19 8.40 -16.03 -19.84
N LEU A 20 7.45 -15.81 -20.75
CA LEU A 20 7.71 -15.15 -22.03
C LEU A 20 8.03 -13.64 -21.87
N LEU A 21 7.36 -12.92 -20.96
CA LEU A 21 7.66 -11.51 -20.66
C LEU A 21 9.10 -11.29 -20.17
N SER A 22 9.65 -12.24 -19.41
CA SER A 22 11.05 -12.17 -18.97
C SER A 22 12.05 -12.33 -20.13
N ALA A 23 11.71 -13.12 -21.15
CA ALA A 23 12.57 -13.42 -22.31
C ALA A 23 12.49 -12.37 -23.44
N VAL A 24 11.42 -11.57 -23.49
CA VAL A 24 11.24 -10.48 -24.49
C VAL A 24 12.27 -9.36 -24.34
N LYS A 25 12.85 -9.16 -23.14
CA LYS A 25 13.93 -8.19 -22.93
C LYS A 25 15.19 -8.47 -23.77
N THR A 26 15.34 -9.69 -24.28
CA THR A 26 16.60 -10.15 -24.89
C THR A 26 16.47 -10.78 -26.28
N ASN A 27 15.27 -11.13 -26.78
CA ASN A 27 15.15 -11.87 -28.04
C ASN A 27 13.90 -11.52 -28.88
N ARG A 28 14.12 -11.13 -30.14
CA ARG A 28 13.12 -10.65 -31.12
C ARG A 28 12.16 -11.75 -31.61
N ASP A 29 12.61 -13.00 -31.67
CA ASP A 29 11.77 -14.12 -32.12
C ASP A 29 10.72 -14.50 -31.07
N VAL A 30 11.07 -14.34 -29.79
CA VAL A 30 10.18 -14.56 -28.64
C VAL A 30 9.09 -13.48 -28.56
N ALA A 31 9.42 -12.22 -28.89
CA ALA A 31 8.44 -11.14 -29.00
C ALA A 31 7.40 -11.41 -30.10
N THR A 32 7.83 -11.99 -31.23
CA THR A 32 6.94 -12.33 -32.35
C THR A 32 6.01 -13.51 -32.01
N ALA A 33 6.51 -14.50 -31.28
CA ALA A 33 5.72 -15.62 -30.77
C ALA A 33 4.66 -15.16 -29.72
N LEU A 34 5.02 -14.23 -28.84
CA LEU A 34 4.11 -13.64 -27.84
C LEU A 34 2.97 -12.87 -28.50
N ILE A 35 3.25 -12.15 -29.60
CA ILE A 35 2.23 -11.44 -30.39
C ILE A 35 1.26 -12.42 -31.06
N GLY A 36 1.76 -13.55 -31.58
CA GLY A 36 0.92 -14.62 -32.13
C GLY A 36 0.00 -15.25 -31.07
N GLN A 37 0.51 -15.46 -29.85
CA GLN A 37 -0.23 -15.97 -28.70
C GLN A 37 -1.32 -14.99 -28.23
N LEU A 38 -0.99 -13.70 -28.11
CA LEU A 38 -1.94 -12.64 -27.76
C LEU A 38 -3.06 -12.48 -28.80
N SER A 39 -2.74 -12.63 -30.09
CA SER A 39 -3.73 -12.58 -31.16
C SER A 39 -4.72 -13.76 -31.10
N ARG A 40 -4.23 -14.98 -30.83
CA ARG A 40 -5.09 -16.16 -30.65
C ARG A 40 -5.97 -16.06 -29.41
N PHE A 41 -5.42 -15.55 -28.31
CA PHE A 41 -6.16 -15.36 -27.07
C PHE A 41 -7.26 -14.30 -27.21
N ALA A 42 -6.95 -13.17 -27.86
CA ALA A 42 -7.93 -12.14 -28.20
C ALA A 42 -9.05 -12.68 -29.11
N SER A 43 -8.71 -13.50 -30.11
CA SER A 43 -9.70 -14.16 -30.97
C SER A 43 -10.57 -15.18 -30.22
N ALA A 44 -10.02 -15.90 -29.25
CA ALA A 44 -10.79 -16.84 -28.41
C ALA A 44 -11.79 -16.11 -27.51
N LEU A 45 -11.43 -14.92 -27.00
CA LEU A 45 -12.33 -14.06 -26.22
C LEU A 45 -13.45 -13.46 -27.06
N SER A 46 -13.15 -13.03 -28.29
CA SER A 46 -14.18 -12.57 -29.23
C SER A 46 -15.14 -13.68 -29.66
N ALA A 47 -14.67 -14.93 -29.74
CA ALA A 47 -15.53 -16.08 -30.01
C ALA A 47 -16.41 -16.46 -28.79
N ALA A 48 -15.92 -16.23 -27.57
CA ALA A 48 -16.65 -16.48 -26.33
C ALA A 48 -17.68 -15.38 -25.99
N SER A 49 -17.53 -14.17 -26.53
CA SER A 49 -18.43 -13.03 -26.26
C SER A 49 -19.72 -13.00 -27.08
N GLY A 50 -19.91 -13.92 -28.04
CA GLY A 50 -21.22 -14.29 -28.58
C GLY A 50 -22.09 -13.24 -29.27
N ASP A 51 -21.70 -11.96 -29.35
CA ASP A 51 -22.57 -10.93 -29.92
C ASP A 51 -21.94 -10.16 -31.08
N SER A 52 -22.67 -10.19 -32.18
CA SER A 52 -22.37 -9.61 -33.47
C SER A 52 -22.90 -8.18 -33.55
N THR A 53 -22.25 -7.24 -32.86
CA THR A 53 -22.45 -5.81 -33.13
C THR A 53 -21.15 -5.05 -32.89
N ASP A 54 -20.42 -4.89 -33.99
CA ASP A 54 -19.68 -3.68 -34.38
C ASP A 54 -19.20 -2.72 -33.27
N ASP A 55 -18.30 -3.19 -32.39
CA ASP A 55 -17.48 -2.28 -31.58
C ASP A 55 -16.24 -1.87 -32.40
N SER A 56 -16.49 -1.09 -33.44
CA SER A 56 -15.51 -0.56 -34.40
C SER A 56 -14.33 0.15 -33.70
N ALA A 57 -14.53 0.65 -32.48
CA ALA A 57 -13.49 1.27 -31.66
C ALA A 57 -12.45 0.25 -31.15
N MET A 58 -12.90 -0.93 -30.75
CA MET A 58 -12.02 -2.02 -30.29
C MET A 58 -11.29 -2.66 -31.48
N GLY A 59 -11.96 -2.81 -32.62
CA GLY A 59 -11.36 -3.23 -33.88
C GLY A 59 -10.30 -2.25 -34.39
N HIS A 60 -10.55 -0.94 -34.30
CA HIS A 60 -9.60 0.10 -34.68
C HIS A 60 -8.42 0.20 -33.71
N ALA A 61 -8.66 0.21 -32.40
CA ALA A 61 -7.60 0.24 -31.40
C ALA A 61 -6.69 -0.98 -31.50
N ARG A 62 -7.27 -2.16 -31.78
CA ARG A 62 -6.53 -3.40 -32.07
C ARG A 62 -5.68 -3.26 -33.34
N LYS A 63 -6.22 -2.70 -34.43
CA LYS A 63 -5.50 -2.54 -35.69
C LYS A 63 -4.37 -1.51 -35.57
N GLU A 64 -4.60 -0.38 -34.93
CA GLU A 64 -3.57 0.63 -34.65
C GLU A 64 -2.46 0.10 -33.75
N PHE A 65 -2.80 -0.65 -32.70
CA PHE A 65 -1.83 -1.26 -31.82
C PHE A 65 -0.96 -2.29 -32.55
N MET A 66 -1.56 -3.11 -33.42
CA MET A 66 -0.83 -4.11 -34.20
C MET A 66 0.03 -3.49 -35.30
N ASP A 67 -0.44 -2.44 -35.98
CA ASP A 67 0.35 -1.69 -36.97
C ASP A 67 1.52 -0.94 -36.31
N TYR A 68 1.32 -0.42 -35.10
CA TYR A 68 2.36 0.21 -34.30
C TYR A 68 3.43 -0.82 -33.85
N LEU A 69 3.00 -1.98 -33.35
CA LEU A 69 3.91 -3.07 -32.98
C LEU A 69 4.70 -3.61 -34.17
N ALA A 70 4.07 -3.75 -35.34
CA ALA A 70 4.74 -4.18 -36.56
C ALA A 70 5.80 -3.16 -37.03
N ARG A 71 5.53 -1.84 -36.90
CA ARG A 71 6.49 -0.77 -37.21
C ARG A 71 7.66 -0.73 -36.23
N VAL A 72 7.39 -0.91 -34.94
CA VAL A 72 8.44 -0.91 -33.90
C VAL A 72 9.33 -2.16 -33.99
N LEU A 73 8.77 -3.32 -34.36
CA LEU A 73 9.55 -4.54 -34.55
C LEU A 73 10.37 -4.53 -35.85
N THR A 74 9.94 -3.82 -36.89
CA THR A 74 10.69 -3.76 -38.16
C THR A 74 11.79 -2.70 -38.16
N GLN A 75 11.74 -1.68 -37.31
CA GLN A 75 12.73 -0.61 -37.28
C GLN A 75 13.40 -0.45 -35.91
N ARG A 76 14.67 -0.88 -35.86
CA ARG A 76 15.73 -0.57 -34.87
C ARG A 76 15.75 -1.38 -33.55
N ARG A 77 16.99 -1.62 -33.09
CA ARG A 77 17.41 -2.54 -32.02
C ARG A 77 17.75 -1.77 -30.72
N ASP A 78 16.84 -0.96 -30.21
CA ASP A 78 17.12 -0.15 -29.01
C ASP A 78 16.47 -0.77 -27.77
N ALA A 79 17.30 -1.13 -26.78
CA ALA A 79 16.91 -1.83 -25.55
C ALA A 79 15.97 -0.99 -24.65
N GLU A 80 16.08 0.34 -24.69
CA GLU A 80 15.17 1.26 -23.99
C GLU A 80 13.74 1.21 -24.56
N VAL A 81 13.61 1.01 -25.87
CA VAL A 81 12.28 0.88 -26.51
C VAL A 81 11.66 -0.45 -26.14
N LEU A 82 12.44 -1.54 -26.05
CA LEU A 82 11.98 -2.84 -25.56
C LEU A 82 11.56 -2.81 -24.08
N ALA A 83 12.28 -2.04 -23.25
CA ALA A 83 11.89 -1.80 -21.85
C ALA A 83 10.57 -1.03 -21.75
N GLY A 84 10.41 0.05 -22.53
CA GLY A 84 9.15 0.80 -22.61
C GLY A 84 7.99 -0.02 -23.19
N LEU A 85 8.27 -0.95 -24.11
CA LEU A 85 7.27 -1.88 -24.67
C LEU A 85 6.82 -2.90 -23.63
N SER A 86 7.75 -3.41 -22.82
CA SER A 86 7.48 -4.33 -21.71
C SER A 86 6.63 -3.67 -20.62
N GLU A 87 6.92 -2.42 -20.27
CA GLU A 87 6.16 -1.65 -19.27
C GLU A 87 4.73 -1.37 -19.74
N ARG A 88 4.56 -1.03 -21.02
CA ARG A 88 3.24 -0.84 -21.63
C ARG A 88 2.46 -2.15 -21.79
N LEU A 89 3.14 -3.27 -22.06
CA LEU A 89 2.54 -4.61 -22.07
C LEU A 89 2.08 -5.05 -20.68
N GLN A 90 2.84 -4.77 -19.62
CA GLN A 90 2.43 -5.02 -18.23
C GLN A 90 1.21 -4.18 -17.86
N THR A 91 1.18 -2.92 -18.27
CA THR A 91 0.04 -2.02 -18.07
C THR A 91 -1.21 -2.53 -18.79
N ALA A 92 -1.06 -2.93 -20.06
CA ALA A 92 -2.15 -3.51 -20.85
C ALA A 92 -2.64 -4.85 -20.26
N SER A 93 -1.74 -5.69 -19.76
CA SER A 93 -2.07 -6.95 -19.07
C SER A 93 -2.81 -6.71 -17.74
N ALA A 94 -2.41 -5.71 -16.96
CA ALA A 94 -3.10 -5.31 -15.74
C ALA A 94 -4.50 -4.77 -16.03
N ILE A 95 -4.65 -3.94 -17.07
CA ILE A 95 -5.95 -3.46 -17.56
C ILE A 95 -6.81 -4.65 -18.00
N PHE A 96 -6.23 -5.59 -18.75
CA PHE A 96 -6.91 -6.78 -19.24
C PHE A 96 -7.36 -7.71 -18.09
N LYS A 97 -6.49 -8.00 -17.11
CA LYS A 97 -6.83 -8.78 -15.90
C LYS A 97 -7.92 -8.10 -15.07
N THR A 98 -7.87 -6.78 -14.96
CA THR A 98 -8.91 -6.00 -14.26
C THR A 98 -10.24 -6.09 -15.01
N ARG A 99 -10.22 -5.99 -16.35
CA ARG A 99 -11.42 -6.05 -17.18
C ARG A 99 -12.02 -7.47 -17.27
N ALA A 100 -11.18 -8.50 -17.25
CA ALA A 100 -11.62 -9.90 -17.13
C ALA A 100 -12.25 -10.18 -15.76
N LYS A 101 -11.67 -9.63 -14.67
CA LYS A 101 -12.30 -9.65 -13.33
C LYS A 101 -13.62 -8.87 -13.30
N MET A 102 -13.71 -7.73 -14.00
CA MET A 102 -14.96 -6.98 -14.18
C MET A 102 -16.00 -7.79 -14.96
N GLN A 103 -15.66 -8.47 -16.06
CA GLN A 103 -16.61 -9.33 -16.79
C GLN A 103 -17.09 -10.53 -15.97
N ILE A 104 -16.24 -11.11 -15.12
CA ILE A 104 -16.66 -12.14 -14.17
C ILE A 104 -17.62 -11.56 -13.12
N SER A 105 -17.37 -10.33 -12.66
CA SER A 105 -18.26 -9.58 -11.75
C SER A 105 -19.58 -9.16 -12.40
N ASP A 106 -19.56 -8.79 -13.68
CA ASP A 106 -20.74 -8.45 -14.48
C ASP A 106 -21.57 -9.70 -14.77
N ASN A 107 -20.94 -10.84 -15.07
CA ASN A 107 -21.63 -12.12 -15.20
C ASN A 107 -22.23 -12.57 -13.86
N ALA A 108 -21.57 -12.30 -12.73
CA ALA A 108 -22.13 -12.54 -11.40
C ALA A 108 -23.31 -11.60 -11.12
N ALA A 109 -23.25 -10.34 -11.53
CA ALA A 109 -24.35 -9.38 -11.41
C ALA A 109 -25.53 -9.73 -12.33
N ILE A 110 -25.27 -10.22 -13.55
CA ILE A 110 -26.28 -10.75 -14.48
C ILE A 110 -26.94 -12.00 -13.90
N ILE A 111 -26.17 -12.91 -13.30
CA ILE A 111 -26.70 -14.07 -12.59
C ILE A 111 -27.59 -13.61 -11.42
N LEU A 112 -27.15 -12.64 -10.61
CA LEU A 112 -27.95 -12.08 -9.51
C LEU A 112 -29.26 -11.44 -9.98
N ASN A 113 -29.22 -10.72 -11.10
CA ASN A 113 -30.37 -10.02 -11.68
C ASN A 113 -31.34 -11.02 -12.37
N LEU A 114 -30.82 -12.11 -12.95
CA LEU A 114 -31.63 -13.23 -13.45
C LEU A 114 -32.30 -14.00 -12.29
N TYR A 115 -31.60 -14.19 -11.17
CA TYR A 115 -32.17 -14.76 -9.94
C TYR A 115 -33.29 -13.89 -9.37
N GLN A 116 -33.10 -12.57 -9.28
CA GLN A 116 -34.14 -11.63 -8.82
C GLN A 116 -35.36 -11.59 -9.76
N LYS A 117 -35.16 -11.73 -11.08
CA LYS A 117 -36.26 -11.82 -12.04
C LYS A 117 -37.02 -13.15 -11.98
N LEU A 118 -36.35 -14.24 -11.58
CA LEU A 118 -36.98 -15.53 -11.33
C LEU A 118 -37.79 -15.55 -10.02
N GLU A 119 -37.35 -14.82 -8.99
CA GLU A 119 -38.10 -14.64 -7.73
C GLU A 119 -39.32 -13.72 -7.85
N ALA A 120 -39.34 -12.80 -8.81
CA ALA A 120 -40.44 -11.86 -9.04
C ALA A 120 -41.59 -12.44 -9.89
N ALA A 121 -41.49 -13.67 -10.38
CA ALA A 121 -42.54 -14.34 -11.14
C ALA A 121 -43.61 -14.93 -10.19
N PRO A 122 -44.92 -14.72 -10.43
CA PRO A 122 -45.96 -15.24 -9.54
C PRO A 122 -45.98 -16.77 -9.54
N ALA A 123 -46.05 -17.32 -8.32
CA ALA A 123 -45.89 -18.72 -7.98
C ALA A 123 -46.77 -19.68 -8.81
N ALA A 124 -46.14 -20.69 -9.40
CA ALA A 124 -46.77 -21.99 -9.64
C ALA A 124 -46.18 -22.99 -8.64
N SER A 125 -47.10 -23.56 -7.85
CA SER A 125 -46.93 -24.57 -6.81
C SER A 125 -45.89 -25.66 -7.14
N GLU A 126 -44.96 -25.92 -6.22
CA GLU A 126 -44.82 -27.22 -5.55
C GLU A 126 -43.79 -27.16 -4.41
N THR A 127 -44.10 -27.92 -3.37
CA THR A 127 -43.53 -27.89 -2.01
C THR A 127 -42.14 -28.50 -1.90
N VAL A 128 -41.18 -27.75 -1.32
CA VAL A 128 -40.02 -28.31 -0.59
C VAL A 128 -39.72 -27.42 0.63
N PRO A 129 -39.55 -27.97 1.85
CA PRO A 129 -39.37 -27.15 3.04
C PRO A 129 -37.89 -26.98 3.43
N VAL A 130 -37.64 -25.81 4.02
CA VAL A 130 -36.57 -25.43 4.97
C VAL A 130 -35.19 -25.01 4.42
N GLY A 131 -34.97 -23.69 4.46
CA GLY A 131 -33.88 -23.13 5.27
C GLY A 131 -32.60 -22.73 4.55
N VAL A 132 -32.65 -21.71 3.69
CA VAL A 132 -31.45 -20.95 3.31
C VAL A 132 -31.78 -19.46 3.46
N GLU A 133 -31.26 -18.83 4.52
CA GLU A 133 -31.24 -17.38 4.58
C GLU A 133 -30.34 -16.84 3.46
N PRO A 134 -30.76 -15.81 2.71
CA PRO A 134 -29.96 -15.24 1.64
C PRO A 134 -28.77 -14.49 2.24
N ARG A 135 -27.59 -15.09 2.14
CA ARG A 135 -26.31 -14.47 2.50
C ARG A 135 -25.97 -13.43 1.42
N MET A 136 -26.11 -12.15 1.72
CA MET A 136 -25.55 -11.07 0.89
C MET A 136 -24.05 -11.34 0.71
N VAL A 137 -23.61 -11.54 -0.52
CA VAL A 137 -22.19 -11.69 -0.86
C VAL A 137 -21.55 -10.30 -0.75
N THR A 138 -21.02 -9.98 0.43
CA THR A 138 -20.25 -8.75 0.67
C THR A 138 -18.81 -8.96 0.22
N VAL A 139 -18.42 -8.35 -0.91
CA VAL A 139 -17.03 -8.32 -1.36
C VAL A 139 -16.25 -7.33 -0.49
N ALA A 140 -15.84 -7.79 0.69
CA ALA A 140 -14.74 -7.24 1.48
C ALA A 140 -14.21 -8.33 2.42
N GLU A 141 -13.98 -9.54 1.90
CA GLU A 141 -13.63 -10.73 2.68
C GLU A 141 -12.12 -10.91 2.96
N ASP A 142 -11.21 -10.21 2.30
CA ASP A 142 -9.77 -10.47 2.48
C ASP A 142 -9.11 -9.47 3.44
N LEU A 143 -9.34 -9.65 4.74
CA LEU A 143 -8.48 -9.03 5.75
C LEU A 143 -7.03 -9.48 5.52
N PRO A 144 -6.03 -8.58 5.59
CA PRO A 144 -4.63 -8.98 5.52
C PRO A 144 -4.32 -10.06 6.57
N PRO A 145 -3.39 -10.99 6.29
CA PRO A 145 -3.07 -12.05 7.23
C PRO A 145 -2.53 -11.45 8.53
N ARG A 146 -2.88 -12.10 9.65
CA ARG A 146 -2.39 -11.69 10.98
C ARG A 146 -0.86 -11.69 10.99
N PRO A 147 -0.20 -10.65 11.54
CA PRO A 147 1.25 -10.63 11.67
C PRO A 147 1.71 -11.83 12.51
N GLN A 148 2.68 -12.58 11.99
CA GLN A 148 3.28 -13.71 12.71
C GLN A 148 4.26 -13.24 13.78
N LEU A 149 4.97 -12.15 13.51
CA LEU A 149 5.88 -11.49 14.46
C LEU A 149 5.30 -10.12 14.83
N PHE A 150 5.10 -9.90 16.13
CA PHE A 150 4.55 -8.65 16.66
C PHE A 150 5.11 -8.39 18.07
N PHE A 151 6.22 -7.65 18.14
CA PHE A 151 6.93 -7.38 19.39
C PHE A 151 6.98 -5.88 19.71
N GLY A 152 6.95 -5.53 20.99
CA GLY A 152 7.17 -4.17 21.49
C GLY A 152 6.11 -3.13 21.10
N ARG A 153 4.92 -3.56 20.68
CA ARG A 153 3.79 -2.70 20.27
C ARG A 153 2.51 -2.94 21.06
N GLN A 154 2.64 -3.60 22.21
CA GLN A 154 1.50 -4.04 23.00
C GLN A 154 0.74 -2.86 23.61
N GLU A 155 1.45 -1.85 24.11
CA GLU A 155 0.84 -0.63 24.66
C GLU A 155 0.08 0.15 23.60
N GLU A 156 0.65 0.36 22.41
CA GLU A 156 -0.06 1.03 21.32
C GLU A 156 -1.27 0.23 20.84
N LEU A 157 -1.16 -1.09 20.78
CA LEU A 157 -2.27 -1.98 20.43
C LEU A 157 -3.41 -1.86 21.45
N GLU A 158 -3.10 -1.90 22.74
CA GLU A 158 -4.09 -1.75 23.83
C GLU A 158 -4.80 -0.40 23.77
N VAL A 159 -4.10 0.69 23.46
CA VAL A 159 -4.72 2.01 23.26
C VAL A 159 -5.67 2.00 22.06
N VAL A 160 -5.27 1.41 20.93
CA VAL A 160 -6.13 1.32 19.73
C VAL A 160 -7.36 0.46 20.01
N VAL A 161 -7.17 -0.74 20.58
CA VAL A 161 -8.25 -1.68 20.91
C VAL A 161 -9.20 -1.06 21.94
N GLY A 162 -8.66 -0.44 22.99
CA GLY A 162 -9.44 0.25 24.00
C GLY A 162 -10.30 1.36 23.41
N ALA A 163 -9.74 2.20 22.53
CA ALA A 163 -10.49 3.25 21.86
C ALA A 163 -11.59 2.70 20.93
N LEU A 164 -11.36 1.58 20.26
CA LEU A 164 -12.33 0.93 19.37
C LEU A 164 -13.47 0.24 20.12
N THR A 165 -13.24 -0.20 21.36
CA THR A 165 -14.13 -1.10 22.09
C THR A 165 -14.80 -0.48 23.31
N THR A 166 -14.27 0.62 23.84
CA THR A 166 -14.84 1.31 25.01
C THR A 166 -16.05 2.15 24.62
N GLY A 167 -17.19 1.91 25.29
CA GLY A 167 -18.43 2.65 25.07
C GLY A 167 -19.12 2.33 23.74
N THR A 168 -20.15 3.09 23.38
CA THR A 168 -20.96 2.86 22.16
C THR A 168 -20.61 3.80 21.02
N ALA A 169 -19.85 4.87 21.28
CA ALA A 169 -19.46 5.84 20.27
C ALA A 169 -18.44 5.25 19.27
N PRO A 170 -18.49 5.65 17.98
CA PRO A 170 -17.48 5.25 17.01
C PRO A 170 -16.13 5.93 17.28
N ALA A 171 -15.05 5.19 17.08
CA ALA A 171 -13.70 5.74 17.19
C ALA A 171 -13.19 6.32 15.85
N ARG A 172 -12.38 7.37 15.92
CA ARG A 172 -11.68 8.00 14.80
C ARG A 172 -10.19 8.04 15.15
N LEU A 173 -9.40 7.14 14.59
CA LEU A 173 -8.00 6.94 14.97
C LEU A 173 -7.06 7.18 13.79
N ALA A 174 -5.89 7.74 14.07
CA ALA A 174 -4.81 7.89 13.10
C ALA A 174 -3.53 7.31 13.67
N ILE A 175 -3.00 6.26 13.03
CA ILE A 175 -1.69 5.69 13.30
C ILE A 175 -0.68 6.41 12.39
N LEU A 176 0.16 7.22 13.02
CA LEU A 176 1.11 8.11 12.36
C LEU A 176 2.55 7.64 12.61
N GLY A 177 3.51 8.09 11.81
CA GLY A 177 4.92 7.77 12.00
C GLY A 177 5.74 7.75 10.72
N GLY A 178 7.05 7.61 10.90
CA GLY A 178 8.02 7.54 9.81
C GLY A 178 7.89 6.32 8.89
N PRO A 179 8.70 6.27 7.82
CA PRO A 179 8.80 5.10 6.95
C PRO A 179 9.26 3.87 7.74
N GLY A 180 8.69 2.69 7.46
CA GLY A 180 9.14 1.42 8.07
C GLY A 180 8.81 1.21 9.56
N MET A 181 7.99 2.08 10.17
CA MET A 181 7.66 2.03 11.61
C MET A 181 6.65 0.94 12.04
N GLY A 182 6.10 0.17 11.10
CA GLY A 182 5.12 -0.88 11.40
C GLY A 182 3.68 -0.39 11.59
N LYS A 183 3.32 0.76 11.02
CA LYS A 183 1.96 1.34 11.09
C LYS A 183 0.88 0.38 10.59
N THR A 184 1.06 -0.16 9.39
CA THR A 184 0.19 -1.19 8.79
C THR A 184 0.14 -2.43 9.68
N THR A 185 1.28 -2.90 10.19
CA THR A 185 1.35 -4.06 11.09
C THR A 185 0.51 -3.85 12.37
N LEU A 186 0.56 -2.66 12.97
CA LEU A 186 -0.27 -2.31 14.14
C LEU A 186 -1.76 -2.26 13.79
N ALA A 187 -2.12 -1.69 12.63
CA ALA A 187 -3.51 -1.66 12.17
C ALA A 187 -4.07 -3.07 11.92
N VAL A 188 -3.28 -3.95 11.30
CA VAL A 188 -3.64 -5.35 11.06
C VAL A 188 -3.67 -6.14 12.38
N ALA A 189 -2.79 -5.86 13.34
CA ALA A 189 -2.89 -6.47 14.67
C ALA A 189 -4.21 -6.07 15.36
N ALA A 190 -4.60 -4.80 15.30
CA ALA A 190 -5.84 -4.30 15.90
C ALA A 190 -7.10 -4.88 15.24
N ILE A 191 -7.15 -5.02 13.91
CA ILE A 191 -8.33 -5.57 13.22
C ILE A 191 -8.57 -7.05 13.56
N HIS A 192 -7.50 -7.79 13.87
CA HIS A 192 -7.54 -9.20 14.29
C HIS A 192 -7.65 -9.39 15.80
N ASP A 193 -7.62 -8.32 16.59
CA ASP A 193 -7.72 -8.44 18.04
C ASP A 193 -9.04 -9.14 18.44
N PRO A 194 -9.03 -10.09 19.41
CA PRO A 194 -10.23 -10.81 19.79
C PRO A 194 -11.38 -9.91 20.28
N VAL A 195 -11.08 -8.81 20.97
CA VAL A 195 -12.10 -7.88 21.50
C VAL A 195 -12.70 -7.06 20.37
N VAL A 196 -11.87 -6.61 19.42
CA VAL A 196 -12.32 -5.94 18.19
C VAL A 196 -13.17 -6.90 17.35
N SER A 197 -12.73 -8.15 17.19
CA SER A 197 -13.46 -9.20 16.48
C SER A 197 -14.83 -9.48 17.10
N ALA A 198 -14.92 -9.52 18.43
CA ALA A 198 -16.18 -9.71 19.14
C ALA A 198 -17.16 -8.54 18.93
N ARG A 199 -16.67 -7.31 18.88
CA ARG A 199 -17.50 -6.11 18.71
C ARG A 199 -18.00 -5.91 17.28
N PHE A 200 -17.13 -6.06 16.28
CA PHE A 200 -17.43 -5.74 14.88
C PHE A 200 -17.74 -6.97 14.04
N SER A 201 -17.54 -8.18 14.57
CA SER A 201 -17.83 -9.46 13.89
C SER A 201 -17.21 -9.53 12.49
N THR A 202 -18.00 -9.75 11.44
CA THR A 202 -17.55 -9.79 10.05
C THR A 202 -17.47 -8.40 9.41
N ARG A 203 -17.94 -7.34 10.07
CA ARG A 203 -18.00 -5.97 9.54
C ARG A 203 -16.70 -5.21 9.81
N ARG A 204 -15.59 -5.85 9.47
CA ARG A 204 -14.23 -5.32 9.57
C ARG A 204 -13.65 -5.26 8.18
N TYR A 205 -13.17 -4.08 7.79
CA TYR A 205 -12.79 -3.78 6.42
C TYR A 205 -11.40 -3.17 6.39
N PHE A 206 -10.58 -3.62 5.44
CA PHE A 206 -9.24 -3.11 5.22
C PHE A 206 -9.12 -2.66 3.77
N VAL A 207 -8.83 -1.37 3.56
CA VAL A 207 -8.72 -0.78 2.24
C VAL A 207 -7.30 -0.20 2.08
N PRO A 208 -6.43 -0.82 1.27
CA PRO A 208 -5.15 -0.24 0.90
C PRO A 208 -5.38 0.96 -0.02
N CYS A 209 -4.89 2.13 0.36
CA CYS A 209 -5.04 3.37 -0.41
C CYS A 209 -3.86 3.64 -1.36
N ASP A 210 -3.06 2.63 -1.71
CA ASP A 210 -1.97 2.73 -2.68
C ASP A 210 -2.55 3.06 -4.07
N LEU A 211 -2.64 4.36 -4.40
CA LEU A 211 -3.02 4.80 -5.73
C LEU A 211 -1.90 4.42 -6.70
N ALA A 212 -2.20 3.56 -7.67
CA ALA A 212 -1.28 3.30 -8.77
C ALA A 212 -0.96 4.63 -9.46
N GLU A 213 0.32 5.02 -9.46
CA GLU A 213 0.82 6.22 -10.13
C GLU A 213 0.27 6.26 -11.57
N GLY A 214 -0.44 7.35 -11.91
CA GLY A 214 -0.92 7.59 -13.28
C GLY A 214 -2.42 7.36 -13.55
N ARG A 215 -3.24 7.06 -12.55
CA ARG A 215 -4.71 7.14 -12.69
C ARG A 215 -5.29 8.26 -11.84
N SER A 216 -6.01 9.17 -12.48
CA SER A 216 -6.89 10.18 -11.87
C SER A 216 -8.13 9.52 -11.25
N SER A 217 -7.96 8.51 -10.39
CA SER A 217 -9.05 7.90 -9.65
C SER A 217 -9.17 8.58 -8.30
N SER A 218 -10.26 9.34 -8.14
CA SER A 218 -10.68 9.96 -6.89
C SER A 218 -10.61 8.97 -5.71
N CYS A 219 -10.22 9.47 -4.53
CA CYS A 219 -10.10 8.66 -3.31
C CYS A 219 -11.44 8.00 -2.92
N LEU A 220 -12.56 8.67 -3.22
CA LEU A 220 -13.91 8.16 -3.01
C LEU A 220 -14.15 6.91 -3.87
N HIS A 221 -13.74 6.92 -5.13
CA HIS A 221 -13.87 5.76 -6.02
C HIS A 221 -12.97 4.60 -5.60
N LEU A 222 -11.76 4.88 -5.08
CA LEU A 222 -10.90 3.83 -4.53
C LEU A 222 -11.60 3.11 -3.39
N VAL A 223 -12.12 3.84 -2.41
CA VAL A 223 -12.83 3.25 -1.28
C VAL A 223 -14.10 2.54 -1.75
N ALA A 224 -14.89 3.15 -2.64
CA ALA A 224 -16.10 2.56 -3.19
C ALA A 224 -15.85 1.22 -3.90
N SER A 225 -14.79 1.15 -4.71
CA SER A 225 -14.42 -0.05 -5.43
C SER A 225 -14.06 -1.21 -4.51
N ALA A 226 -13.51 -0.93 -3.32
CA ALA A 226 -13.23 -1.94 -2.30
C ALA A 226 -14.50 -2.57 -1.70
N PHE A 227 -15.66 -1.95 -1.91
CA PHE A 227 -16.99 -2.47 -1.52
C PHE A 227 -17.82 -2.92 -2.73
N GLY A 228 -17.23 -3.03 -3.92
CA GLY A 228 -17.94 -3.38 -5.15
C GLY A 228 -18.91 -2.29 -5.65
N VAL A 229 -18.78 -1.06 -5.15
CA VAL A 229 -19.59 0.08 -5.59
C VAL A 229 -18.90 0.75 -6.78
N VAL A 230 -19.51 0.64 -7.96
CA VAL A 230 -19.04 1.28 -9.20
C VAL A 230 -20.15 2.18 -9.72
N ASP A 231 -19.92 3.49 -9.64
CA ASP A 231 -20.78 4.53 -10.20
C ASP A 231 -19.91 5.73 -10.59
N ASN A 232 -20.43 6.64 -11.40
CA ASN A 232 -19.77 7.91 -11.76
C ASN A 232 -20.30 9.08 -10.91
N ASP A 233 -21.49 8.94 -10.32
CA ASP A 233 -22.08 9.96 -9.47
C ASP A 233 -21.62 9.81 -8.01
N ALA A 234 -20.88 10.82 -7.53
CA ALA A 234 -20.36 10.85 -6.16
C ALA A 234 -21.47 10.76 -5.09
N SER A 235 -22.68 11.26 -5.37
CA SER A 235 -23.79 11.22 -4.41
C SER A 235 -24.32 9.79 -4.23
N THR A 236 -24.44 9.05 -5.34
CA THR A 236 -24.84 7.65 -5.36
C THR A 236 -23.80 6.75 -4.70
N ILE A 237 -22.51 7.01 -4.96
CA ILE A 237 -21.41 6.31 -4.26
C ILE A 237 -21.51 6.51 -2.75
N LYS A 238 -21.66 7.76 -2.30
CA LYS A 238 -21.79 8.07 -0.86
C LYS A 238 -23.01 7.39 -0.25
N LYS A 239 -24.15 7.40 -0.93
CA LYS A 239 -25.37 6.72 -0.47
C LYS A 239 -25.17 5.21 -0.30
N ASN A 240 -24.51 4.56 -1.27
CA ASN A 240 -24.21 3.13 -1.20
C ASN A 240 -23.21 2.81 -0.09
N LEU A 241 -22.16 3.61 0.07
CA LEU A 241 -21.19 3.46 1.16
C LEU A 241 -21.86 3.64 2.53
N ASP A 242 -22.75 4.62 2.69
CA ASP A 242 -23.51 4.81 3.93
C ASP A 242 -24.41 3.59 4.23
N ALA A 243 -25.14 3.10 3.22
CA ALA A 243 -25.96 1.89 3.38
C ALA A 243 -25.13 0.64 3.77
N ILE A 244 -23.90 0.53 3.26
CA ILE A 244 -23.00 -0.59 3.56
C ILE A 244 -22.36 -0.43 4.94
N LEU A 245 -21.89 0.76 5.31
CA LEU A 245 -21.00 0.96 6.47
C LEU A 245 -21.72 1.46 7.73
N ASN A 246 -22.87 2.12 7.59
CA ASN A 246 -23.56 2.84 8.66
C ASN A 246 -24.87 2.14 9.09
N VAL A 247 -24.84 0.82 9.21
CA VAL A 247 -26.02 0.02 9.56
C VAL A 247 -26.34 0.14 11.06
N ALA A 248 -27.58 0.53 11.37
CA ALA A 248 -28.05 0.63 12.75
C ALA A 248 -27.87 -0.68 13.51
N HIS A 249 -27.45 -0.58 14.77
CA HIS A 249 -27.19 -1.73 15.66
C HIS A 249 -26.11 -2.71 15.18
N SER A 250 -25.41 -2.42 14.07
CA SER A 250 -24.36 -3.27 13.51
C SER A 250 -23.09 -2.44 13.28
N PRO A 251 -22.24 -2.28 14.31
CA PRO A 251 -21.06 -1.44 14.18
C PRO A 251 -20.10 -2.00 13.13
N SER A 252 -19.49 -1.11 12.35
CA SER A 252 -18.49 -1.44 11.33
C SER A 252 -17.14 -0.85 11.72
N PHE A 253 -16.05 -1.50 11.33
CA PHE A 253 -14.70 -0.99 11.50
C PHE A 253 -13.98 -0.93 10.14
N LEU A 254 -13.55 0.25 9.73
CA LEU A 254 -12.83 0.48 8.47
C LEU A 254 -11.41 0.98 8.74
N VAL A 255 -10.44 0.27 8.15
CA VAL A 255 -9.04 0.68 8.08
C VAL A 255 -8.75 1.21 6.68
N LEU A 256 -8.26 2.45 6.60
CA LEU A 256 -7.68 3.05 5.40
C LEU A 256 -6.16 3.06 5.55
N ASP A 257 -5.47 2.17 4.85
CA ASP A 257 -4.03 1.98 4.98
C ASP A 257 -3.25 2.79 3.93
N ASN A 258 -2.10 3.35 4.28
CA ASN A 258 -1.27 4.21 3.42
C ASN A 258 -2.04 5.39 2.81
N PHE A 259 -2.88 6.05 3.61
CA PHE A 259 -3.76 7.12 3.13
C PHE A 259 -3.00 8.36 2.62
N GLU A 260 -1.69 8.48 2.91
CA GLU A 260 -0.86 9.55 2.34
C GLU A 260 -0.88 9.56 0.81
N SER A 261 -1.07 8.41 0.15
CA SER A 261 -1.12 8.35 -1.32
C SER A 261 -2.23 9.21 -1.90
N ALA A 262 -3.39 9.28 -1.23
CA ALA A 262 -4.53 10.11 -1.62
C ALA A 262 -4.47 11.53 -1.03
N TRP A 263 -3.87 11.69 0.17
CA TRP A 263 -3.91 12.93 0.92
C TRP A 263 -2.73 13.87 0.70
N GLU A 264 -1.55 13.34 0.37
CA GLU A 264 -0.32 14.11 0.20
C GLU A 264 -0.34 15.03 -1.04
N PRO A 265 -0.85 14.62 -2.21
CA PRO A 265 -0.90 15.49 -3.39
C PRO A 265 -1.82 16.70 -3.16
N LEU A 266 -1.29 17.92 -3.31
CA LEU A 266 -2.04 19.16 -3.04
C LEU A 266 -3.39 19.26 -3.77
N GLY A 267 -3.46 18.80 -5.03
CA GLY A 267 -4.69 18.81 -5.81
C GLY A 267 -5.76 17.81 -5.37
N GLN A 268 -5.41 16.81 -4.55
CA GLN A 268 -6.31 15.75 -4.08
C GLN A 268 -6.60 15.83 -2.58
N ARG A 269 -5.80 16.59 -1.82
CA ARG A 269 -5.91 16.70 -0.37
C ARG A 269 -7.31 17.10 0.13
N ALA A 270 -7.92 18.11 -0.51
CA ALA A 270 -9.26 18.57 -0.13
C ALA A 270 -10.33 17.48 -0.35
N GLU A 271 -10.19 16.69 -1.41
CA GLU A 271 -11.07 15.57 -1.71
C GLU A 271 -10.90 14.44 -0.68
N ALA A 272 -9.65 14.09 -0.35
CA ALA A 272 -9.31 13.11 0.66
C ALA A 272 -9.86 13.49 2.05
N GLU A 273 -9.74 14.76 2.44
CA GLU A 273 -10.31 15.28 3.68
C GLU A 273 -11.85 15.28 3.64
N SER A 274 -12.47 15.60 2.49
CA SER A 274 -13.93 15.51 2.31
C SER A 274 -14.45 14.07 2.46
N LEU A 275 -13.71 13.08 1.93
CA LEU A 275 -14.02 11.66 2.11
C LEU A 275 -13.94 11.26 3.59
N LEU A 276 -12.86 11.64 4.27
CA LEU A 276 -12.71 11.34 5.70
C LEU A 276 -13.81 12.00 6.53
N GLN A 277 -14.18 13.24 6.22
CA GLN A 277 -15.29 13.93 6.88
C GLN A 277 -16.61 13.19 6.68
N PHE A 278 -16.91 12.79 5.44
CA PHE A 278 -18.09 11.98 5.11
C PHE A 278 -18.14 10.67 5.91
N LEU A 279 -17.06 9.88 5.90
CA LEU A 279 -16.96 8.64 6.68
C LEU A 279 -17.05 8.91 8.19
N SER A 280 -16.49 10.02 8.66
CA SER A 280 -16.47 10.36 10.08
C SER A 280 -17.84 10.75 10.66
N ASN A 281 -18.80 11.12 9.81
CA ASN A 281 -20.16 11.46 10.19
C ASN A 281 -21.07 10.23 10.37
N MET A 282 -20.60 9.02 10.04
CA MET A 282 -21.36 7.79 10.20
C MET A 282 -21.37 7.33 11.67
N SER A 283 -22.54 7.32 12.30
CA SER A 283 -22.73 6.98 13.72
C SER A 283 -22.32 5.56 14.11
N HIS A 284 -22.32 4.63 13.15
CA HIS A 284 -22.03 3.22 13.39
C HIS A 284 -20.70 2.74 12.80
N LEU A 285 -19.91 3.63 12.18
CA LEU A 285 -18.60 3.30 11.61
C LEU A 285 -17.50 3.75 12.56
N SER A 286 -16.60 2.87 12.98
CA SER A 286 -15.27 3.26 13.50
C SER A 286 -14.27 3.32 12.36
N LEU A 287 -13.37 4.30 12.40
CA LEU A 287 -12.41 4.59 11.35
C LEU A 287 -10.99 4.60 11.92
N LEU A 288 -10.08 3.89 11.26
CA LEU A 288 -8.64 3.96 11.52
C LEU A 288 -7.92 4.28 10.21
N VAL A 289 -7.03 5.26 10.27
CA VAL A 289 -6.19 5.66 9.14
C VAL A 289 -4.74 5.39 9.50
N THR A 290 -3.99 4.77 8.60
CA THR A 290 -2.52 4.76 8.68
C THR A 290 -1.97 5.75 7.67
N MET A 291 -0.98 6.55 8.07
CA MET A 291 -0.30 7.42 7.13
C MET A 291 1.09 7.87 7.60
N ARG A 292 1.92 8.27 6.64
CA ARG A 292 3.27 8.80 6.93
C ARG A 292 3.24 10.22 7.50
N GLY A 293 4.19 10.46 8.39
CA GLY A 293 4.38 11.75 9.04
C GLY A 293 3.72 11.82 10.40
N ALA A 294 3.67 13.03 10.97
CA ALA A 294 3.12 13.32 12.31
C ALA A 294 1.87 14.21 12.26
N GLU A 295 1.40 14.53 11.05
CA GLU A 295 0.25 15.40 10.82
C GLU A 295 -1.01 14.59 10.52
N ARG A 296 -2.13 14.97 11.14
CA ARG A 296 -3.44 14.36 10.89
C ARG A 296 -4.19 15.14 9.80
N PRO A 297 -4.99 14.47 8.95
CA PRO A 297 -5.92 15.13 8.05
C PRO A 297 -6.91 16.02 8.80
N HIS A 298 -7.25 17.15 8.20
CA HIS A 298 -8.27 18.05 8.75
C HIS A 298 -9.69 17.51 8.50
N GLY A 299 -10.68 18.14 9.15
CA GLY A 299 -12.09 17.80 8.95
C GLY A 299 -12.62 16.60 9.74
N VAL A 300 -11.75 15.90 10.49
CA VAL A 300 -12.14 14.78 11.37
C VAL A 300 -11.95 15.15 12.83
N LEU A 301 -12.96 14.90 13.66
CA LEU A 301 -12.85 14.96 15.11
C LEU A 301 -12.18 13.67 15.61
N TRP A 302 -10.85 13.65 15.59
CA TRP A 302 -10.05 12.50 16.04
C TRP A 302 -10.30 12.19 17.52
N THR A 303 -10.41 10.90 17.85
CA THR A 303 -10.61 10.41 19.22
C THR A 303 -9.41 10.78 20.10
N LYS A 304 -9.70 11.30 21.30
CA LYS A 304 -8.70 11.70 22.29
C LYS A 304 -8.57 10.65 23.42
N PRO A 305 -7.38 10.47 24.02
CA PRO A 305 -6.11 11.12 23.65
C PRO A 305 -5.60 10.63 22.28
N HIS A 306 -4.91 11.51 21.56
CA HIS A 306 -4.33 11.16 20.26
C HIS A 306 -3.18 10.17 20.44
N LEU A 307 -3.09 9.15 19.59
CA LEU A 307 -1.88 8.32 19.51
C LEU A 307 -0.66 9.18 19.11
N PRO A 308 0.47 9.10 19.81
CA PRO A 308 1.69 9.75 19.35
C PRO A 308 2.14 9.13 18.01
N ALA A 309 2.94 9.86 17.24
CA ALA A 309 3.58 9.28 16.06
C ALA A 309 4.51 8.13 16.50
N MET A 310 4.42 6.99 15.82
CA MET A 310 5.19 5.80 16.15
C MET A 310 6.69 6.08 16.02
N GLY A 311 7.40 5.86 17.13
CA GLY A 311 8.86 5.82 17.16
C GLY A 311 9.42 4.44 16.80
N PRO A 312 10.75 4.28 16.81
CA PRO A 312 11.41 2.98 16.70
C PRO A 312 10.95 1.99 17.77
N LEU A 313 11.28 0.71 17.60
CA LEU A 313 11.10 -0.28 18.67
C LEU A 313 12.05 0.04 19.83
N ASN A 314 11.67 -0.41 21.03
CA ASN A 314 12.65 -0.52 22.10
C ASN A 314 13.70 -1.58 21.74
N MET A 315 14.88 -1.50 22.37
CA MET A 315 16.01 -2.38 22.06
C MET A 315 15.65 -3.87 22.20
N ALA A 316 14.95 -4.24 23.27
CA ALA A 316 14.57 -5.63 23.52
C ALA A 316 13.67 -6.19 22.41
N ALA A 317 12.64 -5.44 22.00
CA ALA A 317 11.74 -5.85 20.92
C ALA A 317 12.43 -5.87 19.55
N ALA A 318 13.39 -4.98 19.30
CA ALA A 318 14.20 -5.00 18.09
C ALA A 318 15.05 -6.30 18.03
N ILE A 319 15.72 -6.64 19.14
CA ILE A 319 16.49 -7.89 19.26
C ILE A 319 15.58 -9.11 19.08
N GLN A 320 14.43 -9.17 19.76
CA GLN A 320 13.46 -10.26 19.61
C GLN A 320 13.00 -10.42 18.16
N THR A 321 12.72 -9.31 17.48
CA THR A 321 12.33 -9.33 16.06
C THR A 321 13.46 -9.88 15.19
N PHE A 322 14.70 -9.43 15.43
CA PHE A 322 15.87 -9.87 14.66
C PHE A 322 16.16 -11.36 14.85
N VAL A 323 16.20 -11.81 16.11
CA VAL A 323 16.47 -13.20 16.50
C VAL A 323 15.39 -14.13 15.95
N ALA A 324 14.11 -13.76 16.08
CA ALA A 324 13.00 -14.56 15.55
C ALA A 324 13.02 -14.74 14.02
N ILE A 325 13.78 -13.92 13.29
CA ILE A 325 13.94 -14.04 11.84
C ILE A 325 15.25 -14.75 11.47
N SER A 326 16.33 -14.51 12.22
CA SER A 326 17.69 -14.93 11.85
C SER A 326 18.16 -16.23 12.52
N ASP A 327 17.46 -16.70 13.55
CA ASP A 327 17.85 -17.83 14.41
C ASP A 327 19.22 -17.65 15.13
N ILE A 328 19.72 -16.43 15.22
CA ILE A 328 20.95 -16.11 15.98
C ILE A 328 20.67 -16.08 17.49
N ASP A 329 21.67 -16.45 18.30
CA ASP A 329 21.57 -16.37 19.77
C ASP A 329 21.26 -14.94 20.23
N GLU A 330 20.23 -14.79 21.05
CA GLU A 330 19.83 -13.51 21.65
C GLU A 330 20.90 -12.86 22.53
N ASN A 331 21.88 -13.65 22.98
CA ASN A 331 22.99 -13.22 23.83
C ASN A 331 24.25 -12.81 23.03
N ASP A 332 24.18 -12.81 21.71
CA ASP A 332 25.30 -12.36 20.88
C ASP A 332 25.65 -10.89 21.20
N SER A 333 26.93 -10.65 21.53
CA SER A 333 27.42 -9.36 22.00
C SER A 333 27.36 -8.25 20.94
N ASP A 334 27.24 -8.61 19.67
CA ASP A 334 27.22 -7.68 18.55
C ASP A 334 25.81 -7.19 18.20
N LEU A 335 24.76 -7.84 18.72
CA LEU A 335 23.35 -7.47 18.49
C LEU A 335 23.03 -6.02 18.89
N PRO A 336 23.42 -5.51 20.09
CA PRO A 336 23.14 -4.13 20.46
C PRO A 336 23.76 -3.11 19.50
N THR A 337 24.97 -3.40 19.02
CA THR A 337 25.70 -2.55 18.05
C THR A 337 24.98 -2.55 16.70
N LEU A 338 24.59 -3.73 16.21
CA LEU A 338 23.84 -3.86 14.96
C LEU A 338 22.49 -3.15 15.03
N MET A 339 21.75 -3.33 16.13
CA MET A 339 20.45 -2.67 16.36
C MET A 339 20.60 -1.15 16.39
N GLY A 340 21.68 -0.63 16.98
CA GLY A 340 22.04 0.79 16.93
C GLY A 340 22.18 1.31 15.51
N TYR A 341 22.83 0.56 14.62
CA TYR A 341 22.95 0.94 13.21
C TYR A 341 21.64 0.82 12.43
N LEU A 342 20.79 -0.16 12.74
CA LEU A 342 19.45 -0.29 12.16
C LEU A 342 18.45 0.73 12.75
N GLY A 343 18.87 1.48 13.78
CA GLY A 343 18.09 2.51 14.45
C GLY A 343 16.80 1.97 15.08
N ASN A 344 16.75 0.67 15.41
CA ASN A 344 15.57 -0.05 15.88
C ASN A 344 14.31 0.15 15.01
N VAL A 345 14.47 0.49 13.73
CA VAL A 345 13.34 0.66 12.81
C VAL A 345 12.83 -0.73 12.41
N PRO A 346 11.56 -1.09 12.66
CA PRO A 346 11.04 -2.45 12.42
C PRO A 346 11.37 -3.02 11.03
N LEU A 347 11.23 -2.21 9.98
CA LEU A 347 11.56 -2.64 8.62
C LEU A 347 13.06 -2.88 8.43
N ALA A 348 13.93 -2.02 8.98
CA ALA A 348 15.38 -2.20 8.92
C ALA A 348 15.82 -3.47 9.68
N VAL A 349 15.27 -3.67 10.88
CA VAL A 349 15.50 -4.86 11.72
C VAL A 349 15.05 -6.13 11.01
N THR A 350 13.85 -6.11 10.41
CA THR A 350 13.32 -7.25 9.65
C THR A 350 14.24 -7.61 8.48
N LEU A 351 14.65 -6.62 7.69
CA LEU A 351 15.51 -6.86 6.53
C LEU A 351 16.93 -7.30 6.95
N GLY A 352 17.47 -6.73 8.02
CA GLY A 352 18.73 -7.17 8.63
C GLY A 352 18.66 -8.62 9.13
N GLY A 353 17.58 -9.00 9.81
CA GLY A 353 17.36 -10.37 10.28
C GLY A 353 17.28 -11.37 9.13
N ASN A 354 16.62 -11.00 8.02
CA ASN A 354 16.57 -11.85 6.82
C ASN A 354 17.96 -12.04 6.18
N LEU A 355 18.82 -11.01 6.17
CA LEU A 355 20.20 -11.16 5.68
C LEU A 355 21.02 -12.06 6.61
N ALA A 356 20.79 -11.95 7.91
CA ALA A 356 21.50 -12.71 8.93
C ALA A 356 21.16 -14.21 8.95
N GLN A 357 20.13 -14.65 8.22
CA GLN A 357 19.89 -16.08 7.96
C GLN A 357 21.02 -16.71 7.11
N CYS A 358 21.72 -15.91 6.31
CA CYS A 358 22.73 -16.38 5.36
C CYS A 358 24.14 -15.84 5.67
N GLU A 359 24.26 -14.84 6.55
CA GLU A 359 25.51 -14.15 6.84
C GLU A 359 25.68 -13.96 8.35
N PRO A 360 26.89 -14.19 8.91
CA PRO A 360 27.13 -13.95 10.34
C PRO A 360 27.10 -12.45 10.67
N ILE A 361 26.75 -12.10 11.92
CA ILE A 361 26.64 -10.70 12.38
C ILE A 361 27.92 -9.92 12.11
N GLY A 362 29.09 -10.49 12.38
CA GLY A 362 30.37 -9.82 12.13
C GLY A 362 30.56 -9.38 10.68
N SER A 363 30.10 -10.18 9.71
CA SER A 363 30.13 -9.82 8.29
C SER A 363 29.12 -8.72 7.97
N LEU A 364 27.93 -8.76 8.55
CA LEU A 364 26.94 -7.70 8.40
C LEU A 364 27.47 -6.38 8.96
N LEU A 365 28.10 -6.39 10.14
CA LEU A 365 28.72 -5.22 10.76
C LEU A 365 29.85 -4.64 9.91
N ALA A 366 30.77 -5.49 9.44
CA ALA A 366 31.86 -5.05 8.57
C ALA A 366 31.34 -4.41 7.27
N ARG A 367 30.35 -5.05 6.64
CA ARG A 367 29.68 -4.51 5.45
C ARG A 367 29.00 -3.18 5.74
N TRP A 368 28.37 -3.03 6.91
CA TRP A 368 27.72 -1.79 7.30
C TRP A 368 28.69 -0.64 7.51
N GLN A 369 29.89 -0.93 8.02
CA GLN A 369 30.98 0.04 8.12
C GLN A 369 31.48 0.49 6.74
N GLU A 370 31.46 -0.39 5.74
CA GLU A 370 31.93 -0.09 4.38
C GLU A 370 30.89 0.58 3.46
N ALA A 371 29.63 0.14 3.49
CA ALA A 371 28.61 0.51 2.50
C ALA A 371 27.28 1.08 3.07
N ARG A 372 27.22 1.36 4.38
CA ARG A 372 26.23 2.19 5.10
C ARG A 372 24.74 1.88 4.96
N THR A 373 24.09 2.14 3.83
CA THR A 373 22.64 1.86 3.59
C THR A 373 22.36 1.00 2.39
N ALA A 374 23.33 0.87 1.48
CA ALA A 374 23.17 0.16 0.22
C ALA A 374 22.96 -1.36 0.37
N ILE A 375 22.99 -1.89 1.60
CA ILE A 375 23.01 -3.34 1.89
C ILE A 375 21.62 -3.88 2.25
N ILE A 376 20.68 -3.04 2.68
CA ILE A 376 19.34 -3.51 3.06
C ILE A 376 18.40 -3.54 1.83
N ALA A 377 18.82 -4.29 0.82
CA ALA A 377 18.00 -4.68 -0.31
C ALA A 377 18.15 -6.20 -0.48
N ARG A 378 17.04 -6.95 -0.50
CA ARG A 378 17.09 -8.36 -0.89
C ARG A 378 17.71 -8.45 -2.29
N GLY A 379 18.65 -9.36 -2.49
CA GLY A 379 19.34 -9.53 -3.76
C GLY A 379 18.37 -9.61 -4.96
N GLY A 380 18.69 -8.89 -6.04
CA GLY A 380 18.08 -9.02 -7.36
C GLY A 380 16.70 -8.35 -7.56
N GLN A 381 16.71 -7.23 -8.30
CA GLN A 381 15.61 -6.53 -8.99
C GLN A 381 14.29 -6.20 -8.24
N ASP A 382 14.02 -4.89 -8.10
CA ASP A 382 12.71 -4.24 -8.12
C ASP A 382 11.54 -4.90 -7.38
N HIS A 383 11.67 -5.11 -6.07
CA HIS A 383 10.51 -5.30 -5.21
C HIS A 383 10.32 -4.09 -4.29
N ARG A 384 9.36 -3.24 -4.67
CA ARG A 384 8.89 -2.01 -3.99
C ARG A 384 8.52 -2.18 -2.51
N LEU A 385 8.45 -3.42 -2.00
CA LEU A 385 8.18 -3.76 -0.59
C LEU A 385 9.44 -4.18 0.19
N ALA A 386 10.60 -4.30 -0.46
CA ALA A 386 11.81 -4.91 0.10
C ALA A 386 12.98 -3.95 0.33
N SER A 387 12.83 -2.65 0.04
CA SER A 387 13.87 -1.66 0.35
C SER A 387 13.31 -0.52 1.19
N LEU A 388 13.92 -0.35 2.36
CA LEU A 388 13.68 0.80 3.24
C LEU A 388 13.90 2.12 2.48
N ASP A 389 14.86 2.13 1.55
CA ASP A 389 15.18 3.22 0.64
C ASP A 389 13.98 3.72 -0.17
N VAL A 390 13.14 2.84 -0.71
CA VAL A 390 11.92 3.26 -1.44
C VAL A 390 10.96 3.98 -0.50
N SER A 391 10.82 3.49 0.74
CA SER A 391 9.98 4.16 1.73
C SER A 391 10.54 5.53 2.11
N ILE A 392 11.86 5.67 2.26
CA ILE A 392 12.49 6.98 2.54
C ILE A 392 12.34 7.93 1.34
N ALA A 393 12.58 7.44 0.12
CA ALA A 393 12.47 8.20 -1.12
C ALA A 393 11.04 8.75 -1.34
N LEU A 394 10.02 7.93 -1.08
CA LEU A 394 8.62 8.37 -1.15
C LEU A 394 8.32 9.49 -0.14
N SER A 395 8.85 9.41 1.10
CA SER A 395 8.70 10.48 2.09
C SER A 395 9.40 11.78 1.66
N LEU A 396 10.57 11.70 1.03
CA LEU A 396 11.27 12.86 0.47
C LEU A 396 10.53 13.49 -0.71
N ARG A 397 9.82 12.67 -1.50
CA ARG A 397 9.06 13.13 -2.67
C ARG A 397 7.69 13.72 -2.33
N SER A 398 7.29 13.69 -1.06
CA SER A 398 6.05 14.26 -0.56
C SER A 398 5.97 15.77 -0.84
N SER A 399 4.77 16.28 -1.11
CA SER A 399 4.55 17.72 -1.37
C SER A 399 5.01 18.57 -0.19
N ARG A 400 4.78 18.12 1.05
CA ARG A 400 5.25 18.82 2.26
C ARG A 400 6.76 19.11 2.27
N VAL A 401 7.56 18.19 1.75
CA VAL A 401 9.03 18.34 1.69
C VAL A 401 9.47 19.08 0.44
N LYS A 402 8.89 18.75 -0.73
CA LYS A 402 9.22 19.41 -2.01
C LYS A 402 8.91 20.90 -2.02
N ASP A 403 7.79 21.29 -1.40
CA ASP A 403 7.31 22.67 -1.39
C ASP A 403 7.98 23.49 -0.27
N ALA A 404 8.79 22.86 0.59
CA ALA A 404 9.52 23.52 1.65
C ALA A 404 10.96 23.86 1.20
N PRO A 405 11.27 25.14 0.93
CA PRO A 405 12.60 25.53 0.48
C PRO A 405 13.64 25.19 1.56
N GLY A 406 14.77 24.60 1.14
CA GLY A 406 15.86 24.24 2.04
C GLY A 406 15.64 22.98 2.87
N ALA A 407 14.48 22.30 2.77
CA ALA A 407 14.20 21.09 3.56
C ALA A 407 15.22 19.96 3.31
N GLN A 408 15.57 19.69 2.06
CA GLN A 408 16.58 18.68 1.72
C GLN A 408 17.97 19.07 2.26
N ALA A 409 18.37 20.34 2.10
CA ALA A 409 19.68 20.81 2.59
C ALA A 409 19.78 20.72 4.12
N LEU A 410 18.73 21.15 4.83
CA LEU A 410 18.64 21.01 6.28
C LEU A 410 18.71 19.53 6.70
N LEU A 411 18.00 18.65 6.00
CA LEU A 411 18.03 17.22 6.26
C LEU A 411 19.43 16.62 6.05
N SER A 412 20.16 17.06 5.02
CA SER A 412 21.54 16.66 4.77
C SER A 412 22.49 17.09 5.89
N LEU A 413 22.33 18.28 6.45
CA LEU A 413 23.11 18.72 7.61
C LEU A 413 22.75 17.95 8.89
N LEU A 414 21.45 17.78 9.16
CA LEU A 414 20.98 16.98 10.29
C LEU A 414 21.49 15.53 10.20
N ALA A 415 21.66 15.01 8.98
CA ALA A 415 22.15 13.66 8.78
C ALA A 415 23.62 13.45 9.22
N LEU A 416 24.42 14.53 9.24
CA LEU A 416 25.80 14.48 9.77
C LEU A 416 25.85 14.36 11.30
N LEU A 417 24.74 14.57 12.00
CA LEU A 417 24.69 14.76 13.45
C LEU A 417 23.92 13.60 14.11
N PRO A 418 24.58 12.45 14.40
CA PRO A 418 23.91 11.25 14.88
C PRO A 418 23.20 11.46 16.24
N SER A 419 23.73 12.35 17.07
CA SER A 419 23.12 12.71 18.37
C SER A 419 22.05 13.79 18.28
N GLY A 420 21.76 14.30 17.08
CA GLY A 420 20.84 15.41 16.88
C GLY A 420 21.31 16.75 17.44
N VAL A 421 20.47 17.78 17.27
CA VAL A 421 20.77 19.19 17.58
C VAL A 421 19.61 19.86 18.29
N MET A 422 19.88 20.94 19.03
CA MET A 422 18.81 21.79 19.55
C MET A 422 18.28 22.72 18.46
N ASP A 423 17.02 23.16 18.58
CA ASP A 423 16.45 24.13 17.63
C ASP A 423 17.30 25.40 17.53
N THR A 424 17.85 25.86 18.66
CA THR A 424 18.71 27.05 18.75
C THR A 424 19.99 26.92 17.94
N ASP A 425 20.50 25.70 17.78
CA ASP A 425 21.74 25.45 17.04
C ASP A 425 21.50 25.43 15.54
N ILE A 426 20.29 25.09 15.10
CA ILE A 426 19.89 25.14 13.67
C ILE A 426 19.89 26.58 13.18
N ASP A 427 19.50 27.54 14.03
CA ASP A 427 19.53 28.96 13.71
C ASP A 427 20.97 29.47 13.43
N LEU A 428 22.01 28.79 13.95
CA LEU A 428 23.42 29.13 13.70
C LEU A 428 23.91 28.73 12.30
N TRP A 429 23.16 27.89 11.57
CA TRP A 429 23.55 27.45 10.23
C TRP A 429 23.20 28.45 9.14
N GLU A 430 22.53 29.55 9.50
CA GLU A 430 22.14 30.64 8.59
C GLU A 430 21.40 30.17 7.33
N LEU A 431 20.72 29.02 7.43
CA LEU A 431 19.94 28.48 6.32
C LEU A 431 18.67 29.30 6.10
N ALA A 432 18.48 29.74 4.86
CA ALA A 432 17.23 30.37 4.45
C ALA A 432 16.04 29.44 4.73
N HIS A 433 14.99 29.99 5.33
CA HIS A 433 13.74 29.26 5.65
C HIS A 433 13.91 28.05 6.58
N SER A 434 14.95 28.01 7.43
CA SER A 434 15.27 26.90 8.35
C SER A 434 14.06 26.41 9.16
N LYS A 435 13.24 27.32 9.69
CA LYS A 435 12.04 26.98 10.49
C LYS A 435 10.94 26.30 9.68
N GLN A 436 10.71 26.73 8.44
CA GLN A 436 9.74 26.12 7.55
C GLN A 436 10.21 24.74 7.09
N ALA A 437 11.49 24.64 6.71
CA ALA A 437 12.17 23.39 6.40
C ALA A 437 12.08 22.40 7.57
N LEU A 438 12.43 22.82 8.78
CA LEU A 438 12.36 21.98 9.98
C LEU A 438 10.94 21.50 10.26
N SER A 439 9.96 22.39 10.17
CA SER A 439 8.54 22.04 10.32
C SER A 439 8.10 20.98 9.31
N ALA A 440 8.51 21.10 8.05
CA ALA A 440 8.23 20.11 7.02
C ALA A 440 8.88 18.75 7.30
N LEU A 441 10.13 18.73 7.77
CA LEU A 441 10.85 17.50 8.12
C LEU A 441 10.23 16.78 9.33
N LEU A 442 9.79 17.54 10.34
CA LEU A 442 9.08 17.00 11.50
C LEU A 442 7.69 16.46 11.13
N ARG A 443 6.93 17.21 10.31
CA ARG A 443 5.61 16.80 9.82
C ARG A 443 5.64 15.56 8.94
N SER A 444 6.71 15.37 8.16
CA SER A 444 6.93 14.17 7.33
C SER A 444 7.59 13.01 8.09
N SER A 445 7.97 13.21 9.37
CA SER A 445 8.69 12.24 10.20
C SER A 445 10.02 11.78 9.59
N LEU A 446 10.65 12.60 8.75
CA LEU A 446 12.03 12.43 8.31
C LEU A 446 13.02 12.88 9.39
N ALA A 447 12.60 13.83 10.23
CA ALA A 447 13.23 14.17 11.49
C ALA A 447 12.23 13.98 12.62
N THR A 448 12.73 13.72 13.83
CA THR A 448 11.93 13.56 15.04
C THR A 448 12.50 14.39 16.17
N ARG A 449 11.64 14.87 17.05
CA ARG A 449 12.06 15.51 18.29
C ARG A 449 12.12 14.46 19.39
N THR A 450 13.28 14.35 20.00
CA THR A 450 13.57 13.46 21.13
C THR A 450 12.96 14.02 22.43
N PRO A 451 12.79 13.21 23.49
CA PRO A 451 12.25 13.67 24.77
C PRO A 451 13.07 14.79 25.43
N ASP A 452 14.38 14.82 25.21
CA ASP A 452 15.31 15.87 25.64
C ASP A 452 15.27 17.12 24.74
N GLY A 453 14.40 17.14 23.73
CA GLY A 453 14.12 18.30 22.90
C GLY A 453 15.00 18.44 21.66
N ARG A 454 15.92 17.49 21.41
CA ARG A 454 16.82 17.50 20.24
C ARG A 454 16.11 17.02 18.98
N ILE A 455 16.43 17.65 17.86
CA ILE A 455 16.03 17.23 16.53
C ILE A 455 17.03 16.18 16.03
N GLN A 456 16.53 14.99 15.74
CA GLN A 456 17.34 13.86 15.30
C GLN A 456 16.76 13.25 14.02
N VAL A 457 17.66 12.73 13.19
CA VAL A 457 17.33 11.92 12.02
C VAL A 457 17.75 10.48 12.32
N LEU A 458 16.84 9.53 12.14
CA LEU A 458 17.07 8.13 12.45
C LEU A 458 18.16 7.53 11.56
N ALA A 459 18.93 6.58 12.10
CA ALA A 459 20.11 6.02 11.44
C ALA A 459 19.87 5.59 9.98
N PRO A 460 18.81 4.85 9.63
CA PRO A 460 18.61 4.47 8.23
C PRO A 460 18.29 5.64 7.29
N ILE A 461 17.55 6.65 7.77
CA ILE A 461 17.27 7.87 7.00
C ILE A 461 18.57 8.66 6.82
N ARG A 462 19.35 8.78 7.90
CA ARG A 462 20.67 9.43 7.93
C ARG A 462 21.58 8.89 6.84
N GLU A 463 21.79 7.57 6.84
CA GLU A 463 22.69 6.93 5.91
C GLU A 463 22.17 7.03 4.46
N TYR A 464 20.86 6.90 4.23
CA TYR A 464 20.25 7.12 2.90
C TYR A 464 20.53 8.54 2.38
N ILE A 465 20.37 9.55 3.23
CA ILE A 465 20.62 10.95 2.88
C ILE A 465 22.10 11.20 2.62
N LEU A 466 23.00 10.65 3.43
CA LEU A 466 24.44 10.81 3.21
C LEU A 466 24.94 10.09 1.96
N ALA A 467 24.30 8.99 1.54
CA ALA A 467 24.65 8.30 0.31
C ALA A 467 24.17 9.03 -0.96
N ASN A 468 23.00 9.66 -0.93
CA ASN A 468 22.34 10.21 -2.12
C ASN A 468 22.37 11.74 -2.21
N PHE A 469 22.49 12.42 -1.07
CA PHE A 469 22.32 13.87 -0.93
C PHE A 469 23.32 14.46 0.07
N ALA A 470 24.54 13.90 0.15
CA ALA A 470 25.60 14.43 1.01
C ALA A 470 25.75 15.96 0.81
N PRO A 471 25.92 16.75 1.89
CA PRO A 471 26.25 18.15 1.74
C PRO A 471 27.61 18.24 1.04
N LEU A 472 27.61 18.78 -0.18
CA LEU A 472 28.85 19.07 -0.90
C LEU A 472 29.60 20.12 -0.09
N GLY A 473 30.80 19.78 0.39
CA GLY A 473 31.74 20.79 0.86
C GLY A 473 32.00 21.75 -0.29
N GLN A 474 31.74 23.04 -0.08
CA GLN A 474 32.17 24.09 -1.02
C GLN A 474 33.68 24.18 -1.05
#